data_AF-A0A352AJ09-F1
#
_entry.id   AF-A0A352AJ09-F1
#
_cell.length_a   1.000
_cell.length_b   1.000
_cell.length_c   1.000
_cell.angle_alpha   90.00
_cell.angle_beta   90.00
_cell.angle_gamma   90.00
#
_symmetry.space_group_name_H-M   'P 1'
#
loop_
_entity.id
_entity.type
_entity.pdbx_description
1 polymer ?
#
loop_
_entity_poly.entity_id
_entity_poly.type
_entity_poly.pdbx_seq_one_letter_code
_entity_poly.pdbx_strand_id
1 'polypeptide(L)'
;MRREAERLQDILDAIAAIERYASQGRQAFDEQELIQVWVIHHLQIIGEAASSLSGDLMNRYSSVPWAQPKIFLETQAVTLI
;
A
#
# COMPACT_ATOMS: atom_id res chain seq x y z
N MET A 1 -2.21 3.94 22.39
CA MET A 1 -2.45 4.45 21.02
C MET A 1 -1.15 4.29 20.26
N ARG A 2 -1.14 3.55 19.12
CA ARG A 2 0.06 3.43 18.27
C ARG A 2 0.54 4.81 17.81
N ARG A 3 1.84 4.98 17.57
CA ARG A 3 2.40 6.26 17.08
C ARG A 3 2.18 6.38 15.57
N GLU A 4 2.05 7.60 15.05
CA GLU A 4 1.90 7.82 13.59
C GLU A 4 3.07 7.25 12.79
N ALA A 5 4.30 7.34 13.34
CA ALA A 5 5.48 6.74 12.74
C ALA A 5 5.36 5.22 12.55
N GLU A 6 4.72 4.50 13.49
CA GLU A 6 4.50 3.05 13.37
C GLU A 6 3.53 2.74 12.22
N ARG A 7 2.50 3.56 12.01
CA ARG A 7 1.55 3.37 10.91
C ARG A 7 2.18 3.66 9.55
N LEU A 8 3.03 4.69 9.49
CA LEU A 8 3.80 4.96 8.28
C LEU A 8 4.74 3.80 7.98
N GLN A 9 5.33 3.19 9.01
CA GLN A 9 6.14 1.99 8.84
C GLN A 9 5.29 0.80 8.35
N ASP A 10 4.10 0.57 8.93
CA ASP A 10 3.18 -0.48 8.47
C ASP A 10 2.82 -0.32 6.97
N ILE A 11 2.62 0.93 6.51
CA ILE A 11 2.39 1.24 5.09
C ILE A 11 3.61 0.86 4.24
N LEU A 12 4.81 1.27 4.65
CA LEU A 12 6.06 0.98 3.92
C LEU A 12 6.34 -0.51 3.85
N ASP A 13 6.16 -1.23 4.95
CA ASP A 13 6.37 -2.67 5.03
C ASP A 13 5.37 -3.42 4.14
N ALA A 14 4.11 -2.95 4.11
CA ALA A 14 3.09 -3.52 3.25
C ALA A 14 3.36 -3.28 1.76
N ILE A 15 3.87 -2.10 1.39
CA ILE A 15 4.30 -1.81 0.01
C ILE A 15 5.44 -2.77 -0.38
N ALA A 16 6.49 -2.88 0.44
CA ALA A 16 7.62 -3.77 0.17
C ALA A 16 7.18 -5.24 0.04
N ALA A 17 6.20 -5.67 0.84
CA ALA A 17 5.62 -7.01 0.76
C ALA A 17 4.85 -7.24 -0.55
N ILE A 18 4.15 -6.23 -1.07
CA ILE A 18 3.47 -6.29 -2.38
C ILE A 18 4.51 -6.34 -3.50
N GLU A 19 5.51 -5.46 -3.48
CA GLU A 19 6.55 -5.35 -4.51
C GLU A 19 7.32 -6.66 -4.70
N ARG A 20 7.59 -7.38 -3.60
CA ARG A 20 8.26 -8.69 -3.63
C ARG A 20 7.58 -9.70 -4.56
N TYR A 21 6.25 -9.69 -4.62
CA TYR A 21 5.48 -10.62 -5.45
C TYR A 21 5.03 -9.98 -6.77
N ALA A 22 4.83 -8.66 -6.81
CA ALA A 22 4.53 -7.94 -8.04
C ALA A 22 5.65 -8.10 -9.08
N SER A 23 6.92 -8.15 -8.64
CA SER A 23 8.08 -8.40 -9.53
C SER A 23 8.03 -9.71 -10.33
N GLN A 24 7.16 -10.65 -9.97
CA GLN A 24 6.94 -11.90 -10.71
C GLN A 24 6.02 -11.71 -11.93
N GLY A 25 5.45 -10.51 -12.10
CA GLY A 25 4.62 -10.09 -13.22
C GLY A 25 3.15 -10.50 -13.13
N ARG A 26 2.34 -9.94 -14.03
CA ARG A 26 0.90 -10.20 -14.17
C ARG A 26 0.52 -11.69 -14.17
N GLN A 27 1.26 -12.52 -14.90
CA GLN A 27 0.90 -13.93 -15.06
C GLN A 27 0.96 -14.69 -13.73
N ALA A 28 2.02 -14.48 -12.93
CA ALA A 28 2.15 -15.12 -11.63
C ALA A 28 1.03 -14.69 -10.67
N PHE A 29 0.61 -13.42 -10.73
CA PHE A 29 -0.53 -12.94 -9.96
C PHE A 29 -1.84 -13.63 -10.37
N ASP A 30 -2.11 -13.75 -11.68
CA ASP A 30 -3.36 -14.30 -12.18
C ASP A 30 -3.49 -15.80 -11.93
N GLU A 31 -2.37 -16.53 -12.00
CA GLU A 31 -2.34 -17.98 -11.80
C GLU A 31 -2.27 -18.39 -10.31
N GLN A 32 -1.79 -17.52 -9.42
CA GLN A 32 -1.58 -17.85 -8.01
C GLN A 32 -2.54 -17.09 -7.09
N GLU A 33 -3.63 -17.75 -6.71
CA GLU A 33 -4.62 -17.21 -5.75
C GLU A 33 -3.96 -16.71 -4.44
N LEU A 34 -2.92 -17.42 -3.96
CA LEU A 34 -2.17 -16.99 -2.77
C LEU A 34 -1.53 -15.62 -2.93
N ILE A 35 -0.99 -15.30 -4.13
CA ILE A 35 -0.42 -13.98 -4.41
C ILE A 35 -1.53 -12.92 -4.41
N GLN A 36 -2.70 -13.23 -4.97
CA GLN A 36 -3.84 -12.30 -4.99
C GLN A 36 -4.31 -11.98 -3.57
N VAL A 37 -4.55 -13.01 -2.75
CA VAL A 37 -4.96 -12.86 -1.35
C VAL A 37 -3.89 -12.11 -0.56
N TRP A 38 -2.61 -12.42 -0.77
CA TRP A 38 -1.49 -11.73 -0.13
C TRP A 38 -1.46 -10.24 -0.47
N VAL A 39 -1.61 -9.87 -1.74
CA VAL A 39 -1.64 -8.47 -2.19
C VAL A 39 -2.86 -7.75 -1.60
N ILE A 40 -4.05 -8.35 -1.66
CA ILE A 40 -5.27 -7.76 -1.10
C ILE A 40 -5.12 -7.52 0.40
N HIS A 41 -4.54 -8.46 1.14
CA HIS A 41 -4.31 -8.31 2.58
C HIS A 41 -3.41 -7.12 2.90
N HIS A 42 -2.30 -6.95 2.17
CA HIS A 42 -1.40 -5.82 2.38
C HIS A 42 -2.02 -4.48 1.95
N LEU A 43 -2.87 -4.48 0.93
CA LEU A 43 -3.66 -3.29 0.57
C LEU A 43 -4.63 -2.87 1.68
N GLN A 44 -5.23 -3.83 2.40
CA GLN A 44 -6.09 -3.54 3.55
C GLN A 44 -5.29 -2.91 4.69
N ILE A 45 -4.09 -3.42 4.99
CA ILE A 45 -3.19 -2.84 6.01
C ILE A 45 -2.86 -1.39 5.66
N ILE A 46 -2.52 -1.10 4.40
CA ILE A 46 -2.24 0.26 3.93
C ILE A 46 -3.45 1.16 4.14
N GLY A 47 -4.65 0.71 3.79
CA GLY A 47 -5.89 1.48 3.96
C GLY A 47 -6.22 1.77 5.42
N GLU A 48 -6.07 0.78 6.31
CA GLU A 48 -6.30 0.94 7.74
C GLU A 48 -5.31 1.92 8.36
N ALA A 49 -4.02 1.76 8.05
CA ALA A 49 -2.96 2.64 8.54
C ALA A 49 -3.14 4.08 8.02
N ALA A 50 -3.47 4.26 6.75
CA ALA A 50 -3.70 5.57 6.12
C ALA A 50 -4.93 6.29 6.69
N SER A 51 -6.04 5.57 6.90
CA SER A 51 -7.26 6.15 7.48
C SER A 51 -7.10 6.61 8.94
N SER A 52 -6.07 6.11 9.62
CA SER A 52 -5.75 6.43 11.01
C SER A 52 -4.71 7.57 11.15
N LEU A 53 -4.24 8.16 10.05
CA LEU A 53 -3.31 9.29 10.08
C LEU A 53 -4.02 10.59 10.47
N SER A 54 -3.33 11.49 11.17
CA SER A 54 -3.91 12.78 11.54
C SER A 54 -4.07 13.71 10.33
N GLY A 55 -5.05 14.61 10.42
CA GLY A 55 -5.23 15.68 9.44
C GLY A 55 -4.01 16.59 9.31
N ASP A 56 -3.28 16.85 10.40
CA ASP A 56 -2.07 17.67 10.40
C ASP A 56 -0.95 17.02 9.57
N LEU A 57 -0.76 15.70 9.70
CA LEU A 57 0.22 14.97 8.91
C LEU A 57 -0.17 14.94 7.43
N MET A 58 -1.44 14.65 7.13
CA MET A 58 -1.95 14.65 5.76
C MET A 58 -1.82 16.03 5.10
N ASN A 59 -2.09 17.11 5.83
CA ASN A 59 -1.92 18.49 5.36
C ASN A 59 -0.45 18.85 5.14
N ARG A 60 0.44 18.40 6.04
CA ARG A 60 1.88 18.62 5.91
C ARG A 60 2.47 17.91 4.69
N TYR A 61 1.91 16.77 4.31
CA TYR A 61 2.29 15.99 3.14
C TYR A 61 1.15 15.90 2.12
N SER A 62 0.56 17.05 1.77
CA SER A 62 -0.59 17.13 0.85
C SER A 62 -0.28 16.68 -0.58
N SER A 63 1.00 16.56 -0.94
CA SER A 63 1.44 15.99 -2.22
C SER A 63 1.23 14.47 -2.29
N VAL A 64 1.05 13.80 -1.15
CA VAL A 64 0.78 12.36 -1.10
C VAL A 64 -0.75 12.16 -1.13
N PRO A 65 -1.28 11.32 -2.04
CA PRO A 65 -2.72 11.13 -2.20
C PRO A 65 -3.29 10.16 -1.14
N TRP A 66 -3.25 10.56 0.14
CA TRP A 66 -3.67 9.75 1.29
C TRP A 66 -5.11 9.20 1.17
N ALA A 67 -6.03 10.00 0.62
CA ALA A 67 -7.44 9.65 0.48
C ALA A 67 -7.74 8.75 -0.74
N GLN A 68 -6.76 8.52 -1.61
CA GLN A 68 -6.90 7.70 -2.81
C GLN A 68 -5.70 6.76 -2.93
N PRO A 69 -5.68 5.66 -2.15
CA PRO A 69 -4.63 4.65 -2.31
C PRO A 69 -4.59 4.09 -3.73
N LYS A 70 -5.70 4.11 -4.48
CA LYS A 70 -5.72 3.82 -5.92
C LYS A 70 -4.80 4.70 -6.76
N ILE A 71 -4.72 6.01 -6.52
CA ILE A 71 -3.81 6.91 -7.27
C ILE A 71 -2.35 6.66 -6.87
N PHE A 72 -2.11 6.43 -5.58
CA PHE A 72 -0.78 6.09 -5.07
C PHE A 72 -0.25 4.80 -5.69
N LEU A 73 -1.11 3.79 -5.77
CA LEU A 73 -0.80 2.50 -6.35
C LEU A 73 -0.85 2.54 -7.88
N GLU A 74 -1.69 3.33 -8.55
CA GLU A 74 -1.63 3.45 -10.01
C GLU A 74 -0.33 4.10 -10.50
N THR A 75 0.22 5.03 -9.72
CA THR A 75 1.46 5.71 -10.09
C THR A 75 2.70 4.81 -9.93
N GLN A 76 2.66 3.78 -9.07
CA GLN A 76 3.79 2.85 -8.86
C GLN A 76 3.52 1.40 -9.29
N ALA A 77 2.32 0.87 -9.06
CA ALA A 77 1.92 -0.51 -9.39
C ALA A 77 1.68 -0.75 -10.89
N VAL A 78 1.30 0.27 -11.69
CA VAL A 78 1.18 0.12 -13.15
C VAL A 78 2.54 -0.08 -13.84
N THR A 79 3.64 0.21 -13.15
CA THR A 79 5.01 -0.10 -13.63
C THR A 79 5.50 -1.48 -13.17
N LEU A 80 4.84 -2.10 -12.19
CA LEU A 80 5.35 -3.27 -11.46
C LEU A 80 4.63 -4.59 -11.77
N ILE A 81 3.58 -4.60 -12.60
CA ILE A 81 2.82 -5.79 -13.00
C ILE A 81 2.78 -5.87 -14.53
#